data_AF-A0A535BYV3-F1
#
_entry.id   AF-A0A535BYV3-F1
#
_cell.length_a   1.000
_cell.length_b   1.000
_cell.length_c   1.000
_cell.angle_alpha   90.00
_cell.angle_beta   90.00
_cell.angle_gamma   90.00
#
_symmetry.space_group_name_H-M   'P 1'
#
loop_
_entity.id
_entity.type
_entity.pdbx_description
1 polymer ?
#
loop_
_entity_poly.entity_id
_entity_poly.type
_entity_poly.pdbx_seq_one_letter_code
_entity_poly.pdbx_strand_id
1 'polypeptide(L)'
;MEASPGGGATIWGGNISIRKSTFNRIGGFDPKNFREYGGEDADFGLKAIAAGVPVVLAKEALALHMRRVTYASHRRQGFAEGVSLANLERVHGTRVEAINGGGVGGAFDRVAGALWSLPRIADGVGHLLSGGMWLVDRGMPAPVQLRMARVVHRFYKVGGLLHR
;
A
#
# COMPACT_ATOMS: atom_id res chain seq x y z
N MET A 1 -16.83 5.34 -24.10
CA MET A 1 -15.78 4.59 -23.38
C MET A 1 -14.96 5.65 -22.67
N GLU A 2 -15.32 5.98 -21.43
CA GLU A 2 -14.77 7.15 -20.75
C GLU A 2 -13.50 6.71 -20.02
N ALA A 3 -12.34 7.10 -20.57
CA ALA A 3 -11.10 7.11 -19.81
C ALA A 3 -11.30 8.11 -18.67
N SER A 4 -11.14 7.68 -17.42
CA SER A 4 -11.31 8.55 -16.26
C SER A 4 -10.39 9.76 -16.41
N PRO A 5 -10.91 10.98 -16.58
CA PRO A 5 -10.09 12.16 -16.78
C PRO A 5 -9.55 12.61 -15.41
N GLY A 6 -8.22 12.66 -15.26
CA GLY A 6 -7.58 13.50 -14.24
C GLY A 6 -7.15 12.87 -12.92
N GLY A 7 -7.09 11.53 -12.78
CA GLY A 7 -6.46 10.88 -11.63
C GLY A 7 -5.52 9.78 -12.12
N GLY A 8 -4.27 9.74 -11.65
CA GLY A 8 -3.32 8.71 -12.06
C GLY A 8 -3.95 7.32 -11.97
N ALA A 9 -4.02 6.59 -13.08
CA ALA A 9 -4.66 5.29 -13.10
C ALA A 9 -3.76 4.26 -12.39
N THR A 10 -4.01 4.03 -11.10
CA THR A 10 -3.36 2.94 -10.37
C THR A 10 -3.95 1.61 -10.85
N ILE A 11 -3.10 0.73 -11.38
CA ILE A 11 -3.48 -0.65 -11.67
C ILE A 11 -3.40 -1.43 -10.36
N TRP A 12 -4.48 -2.11 -9.99
CA TRP A 12 -4.51 -3.01 -8.83
C TRP A 12 -4.24 -4.44 -9.31
N GLY A 13 -3.15 -5.05 -8.86
CA GLY A 13 -2.61 -6.29 -9.44
C GLY A 13 -3.48 -7.56 -9.26
N GLY A 14 -4.51 -7.50 -8.42
CA GLY A 14 -5.31 -8.68 -8.03
C GLY A 14 -6.19 -9.29 -9.12
N ASN A 15 -6.51 -8.53 -10.19
CA ASN A 15 -7.27 -9.04 -11.33
C ASN A 15 -6.96 -8.22 -12.59
N ILE A 16 -5.90 -8.60 -13.29
CA ILE A 16 -5.43 -7.89 -14.50
C ILE A 16 -5.20 -8.87 -15.64
N SER A 17 -5.38 -8.39 -16.86
CA SER A 17 -5.06 -9.12 -18.09
C SER A 17 -4.28 -8.21 -19.04
N ILE A 18 -3.18 -8.73 -19.58
CA ILE A 18 -2.32 -7.98 -20.49
C ILE A 18 -1.70 -8.91 -21.53
N ARG A 19 -1.50 -8.40 -22.76
CA ARG A 19 -0.74 -9.14 -23.78
C ARG A 19 0.71 -9.26 -23.33
N LYS A 20 1.31 -10.45 -23.53
CA LYS A 20 2.73 -10.70 -23.22
C LYS A 20 3.66 -9.68 -23.91
N SER A 21 3.40 -9.34 -25.16
CA SER A 21 4.16 -8.32 -25.89
C SER A 21 4.09 -6.94 -25.24
N THR A 22 2.92 -6.54 -24.75
CA THR A 22 2.73 -5.28 -24.02
C THR A 22 3.43 -5.31 -22.66
N PHE A 23 3.32 -6.40 -21.90
CA PHE A 23 4.03 -6.58 -20.63
C PHE A 23 5.54 -6.44 -20.80
N ASN A 24 6.10 -7.11 -21.81
CA ASN A 24 7.53 -7.02 -22.13
C ASN A 24 7.93 -5.61 -22.59
N ARG A 25 7.08 -4.93 -23.36
CA ARG A 25 7.32 -3.55 -23.80
C ARG A 25 7.36 -2.55 -22.64
N ILE A 26 6.52 -2.75 -21.62
CA ILE A 26 6.51 -1.94 -20.39
C ILE A 26 7.75 -2.22 -19.51
N GLY A 27 8.37 -3.40 -19.67
CA GLY A 27 9.52 -3.85 -18.87
C GLY A 27 9.15 -4.73 -17.68
N GLY A 28 7.89 -5.17 -17.57
CA GLY A 28 7.39 -6.01 -16.49
C GLY A 28 7.43 -5.36 -15.10
N PHE A 29 7.35 -6.19 -14.06
CA PHE A 29 7.51 -5.76 -12.67
C PHE A 29 8.98 -5.50 -12.34
N ASP A 30 9.24 -4.59 -11.39
CA ASP A 30 10.59 -4.26 -10.94
C ASP A 30 10.94 -4.98 -9.62
N PRO A 31 11.63 -6.13 -9.69
CA PRO A 31 11.99 -6.91 -8.52
C PRO A 31 13.15 -6.29 -7.73
N LYS A 32 13.76 -5.20 -8.19
CA LYS A 32 14.83 -4.52 -7.44
C LYS A 32 14.23 -3.54 -6.43
N ASN A 33 13.21 -2.81 -6.85
CA ASN A 33 12.60 -1.75 -6.04
C ASN A 33 11.34 -2.21 -5.29
N PHE A 34 10.64 -3.25 -5.75
CA PHE A 34 9.39 -3.74 -5.15
C PHE A 34 9.47 -5.25 -4.88
N ARG A 35 10.17 -5.61 -3.78
CA ARG A 35 10.36 -7.00 -3.34
C ARG A 35 9.39 -7.44 -2.27
N GLU A 36 8.98 -6.50 -1.46
CA GLU A 36 8.10 -6.71 -0.32
C GLU A 36 6.65 -6.41 -0.74
N TYR A 37 5.72 -6.59 0.20
CA TYR A 37 4.30 -6.38 -0.05
C TYR A 37 4.00 -4.94 -0.50
N GLY A 38 3.37 -4.82 -1.68
CA GLY A 38 2.75 -3.60 -2.20
C GLY A 38 3.65 -2.76 -3.10
N GLY A 39 3.02 -1.93 -3.94
CA GLY A 39 3.67 -0.91 -4.79
C GLY A 39 4.13 -1.40 -6.17
N GLU A 40 4.29 -2.72 -6.37
CA GLU A 40 4.69 -3.31 -7.65
C GLU A 40 3.65 -3.10 -8.76
N ASP A 41 2.37 -3.15 -8.41
CA ASP A 41 1.25 -2.97 -9.31
C ASP A 41 1.03 -1.48 -9.67
N ALA A 42 1.19 -0.60 -8.69
CA ALA A 42 1.21 0.84 -8.88
C ALA A 42 2.39 1.28 -9.78
N ASP A 43 3.60 0.77 -9.55
CA ASP A 43 4.77 1.01 -10.41
C ASP A 43 4.49 0.57 -11.85
N PHE A 44 3.96 -0.65 -12.00
CA PHE A 44 3.61 -1.18 -13.31
C PHE A 44 2.54 -0.32 -14.01
N GLY A 45 1.53 0.15 -13.28
CA GLY A 45 0.50 1.06 -13.77
C GLY A 45 1.08 2.40 -14.25
N LEU A 46 1.97 3.02 -13.47
CA LEU A 46 2.65 4.25 -13.86
C LEU A 46 3.49 4.07 -15.11
N LYS A 47 4.25 2.96 -15.21
CA LYS A 47 5.01 2.62 -16.42
C LYS A 47 4.10 2.37 -17.63
N ALA A 48 2.94 1.74 -17.44
CA ALA A 48 1.96 1.53 -18.50
C ALA A 48 1.42 2.86 -19.04
N ILE A 49 1.06 3.79 -18.15
CA ILE A 49 0.62 5.15 -18.52
C ILE A 49 1.73 5.88 -19.28
N ALA A 50 2.96 5.86 -18.76
CA ALA A 50 4.11 6.50 -19.39
C ALA A 50 4.42 5.92 -20.79
N ALA A 51 4.16 4.63 -20.99
CA ALA A 51 4.31 3.94 -22.27
C ALA A 51 3.10 4.10 -23.22
N GLY A 52 2.12 4.94 -22.87
CA GLY A 52 0.90 5.15 -23.66
C GLY A 52 0.03 3.90 -23.81
N VAL A 53 0.10 2.96 -22.86
CA VAL A 53 -0.72 1.74 -22.86
C VAL A 53 -2.09 2.08 -22.29
N PRO A 54 -3.19 1.88 -23.05
CA PRO A 54 -4.52 2.11 -22.52
C PRO A 54 -4.83 1.16 -21.36
N VAL A 55 -5.31 1.71 -20.25
CA VAL A 55 -5.81 0.95 -19.10
C VAL A 55 -7.33 1.03 -19.11
N VAL A 56 -8.00 -0.13 -19.17
CA VAL A 56 -9.47 -0.21 -19.23
C VAL A 56 -9.98 -0.97 -18.02
N LEU A 57 -10.92 -0.37 -17.29
CA LEU A 57 -11.67 -1.06 -16.25
C LEU A 57 -12.79 -1.89 -16.89
N ALA A 58 -12.61 -3.21 -16.95
CA ALA A 58 -13.65 -4.15 -17.35
C ALA A 58 -14.52 -4.49 -16.13
N LYS A 59 -15.69 -3.85 -15.99
CA LYS A 59 -16.55 -3.96 -14.80
C LYS A 59 -17.09 -5.37 -14.58
N GLU A 60 -17.20 -6.14 -15.66
CA GLU A 60 -17.73 -7.50 -15.70
C GLU A 60 -16.65 -8.56 -15.37
N ALA A 61 -15.36 -8.17 -15.43
CA ALA A 61 -14.25 -9.04 -15.06
C ALA A 61 -14.12 -9.07 -13.52
N LEU A 62 -14.93 -9.91 -12.88
CA LEU A 62 -14.97 -10.07 -11.43
C LEU A 62 -14.13 -11.27 -10.99
N ALA A 63 -13.43 -11.11 -9.86
CA ALA A 63 -12.68 -12.18 -9.21
C ALA A 63 -12.88 -12.11 -7.69
N LEU A 64 -12.92 -13.27 -7.04
CA LEU A 64 -12.96 -13.35 -5.58
C LEU A 64 -11.55 -13.14 -5.00
N HIS A 65 -11.34 -12.04 -4.28
CA HIS A 65 -10.09 -11.77 -3.59
C HIS A 65 -10.18 -12.26 -2.14
N MET A 66 -9.65 -13.46 -1.88
CA MET A 66 -9.53 -13.98 -0.52
C MET A 66 -8.16 -13.66 0.08
N ARG A 67 -8.15 -13.07 1.28
CA ARG A 67 -6.92 -12.79 2.03
C ARG A 67 -6.96 -13.46 3.39
N ARG A 68 -5.92 -14.21 3.71
CA ARG A 68 -5.67 -14.68 5.08
C ARG A 68 -4.59 -13.80 5.69
N VAL A 69 -4.99 -12.91 6.59
CA VAL A 69 -4.10 -11.98 7.27
C VAL A 69 -4.10 -12.31 8.76
N THR A 70 -2.93 -12.62 9.30
CA THR A 70 -2.68 -12.68 10.75
C THR A 70 -2.26 -11.30 11.27
N TYR A 71 -2.39 -11.05 12.57
CA TYR A 71 -1.89 -9.82 13.22
C TYR A 71 -0.42 -9.54 12.88
N ALA A 72 0.42 -10.58 12.87
CA ALA A 72 1.83 -10.45 12.53
C ALA A 72 2.04 -10.09 11.05
N SER A 73 1.31 -10.72 10.13
CA SER A 73 1.38 -10.34 8.71
C SER A 73 0.80 -8.96 8.44
N HIS A 74 -0.23 -8.52 9.18
CA HIS A 74 -0.82 -7.18 9.05
C HIS A 74 0.21 -6.09 9.36
N ARG A 75 0.98 -6.27 10.43
CA ARG A 75 2.11 -5.39 10.76
C ARG A 75 3.15 -5.33 9.65
N ARG A 76 3.64 -6.50 9.23
CA ARG A 76 4.68 -6.61 8.20
C ARG A 76 4.23 -6.00 6.88
N GLN A 77 2.98 -6.25 6.48
CA GLN A 77 2.39 -5.67 5.26
C GLN A 77 2.28 -4.15 5.37
N GLY A 78 1.84 -3.61 6.51
CA GLY A 78 1.81 -2.16 6.72
C GLY A 78 3.19 -1.52 6.59
N PHE A 79 4.22 -2.11 7.21
CA PHE A 79 5.59 -1.61 7.13
C PHE A 79 6.16 -1.73 5.71
N ALA A 80 6.03 -2.90 5.09
CA ALA A 80 6.46 -3.16 3.71
C ALA A 80 5.80 -2.19 2.72
N GLU A 81 4.49 -1.95 2.85
CA GLU A 81 3.78 -1.00 2.01
C GLU A 81 4.35 0.42 2.18
N GLY A 82 4.71 0.82 3.40
CA GLY A 82 5.39 2.09 3.65
C GLY A 82 6.73 2.21 2.89
N VAL A 83 7.56 1.16 2.94
CA VAL A 83 8.84 1.11 2.20
C VAL A 83 8.60 1.17 0.69
N SER A 84 7.65 0.39 0.18
CA SER A 84 7.30 0.39 -1.24
C SER A 84 6.80 1.75 -1.72
N LEU A 85 6.06 2.49 -0.89
CA LEU A 85 5.63 3.84 -1.24
C LEU A 85 6.79 4.84 -1.29
N ALA A 86 7.74 4.76 -0.35
CA ALA A 86 8.96 5.56 -0.44
C ALA A 86 9.77 5.23 -1.71
N ASN A 87 9.80 3.96 -2.12
CA ASN A 87 10.41 3.55 -3.38
C ASN A 87 9.67 4.08 -4.61
N LEU A 88 8.33 4.07 -4.62
CA LEU A 88 7.53 4.68 -5.69
C LEU A 88 7.85 6.16 -5.86
N GLU A 89 7.90 6.91 -4.74
CA GLU A 89 8.25 8.33 -4.76
C GLU A 89 9.64 8.56 -5.38
N ARG A 90 10.62 7.74 -4.96
CA ARG A 90 11.99 7.83 -5.43
C ARG A 90 12.12 7.47 -6.92
N VAL A 91 11.43 6.43 -7.38
CA VAL A 91 11.54 5.92 -8.76
C VAL A 91 10.83 6.85 -9.75
N HIS A 92 9.65 7.37 -9.39
CA HIS A 92 8.80 8.15 -10.31
C HIS A 92 8.84 9.66 -10.06
N GLY A 93 9.57 10.13 -9.04
CA GLY A 93 9.63 11.55 -8.68
C GLY A 93 8.27 12.17 -8.34
N THR A 94 7.28 11.33 -8.04
CA THR A 94 5.88 11.72 -7.83
C THR A 94 5.50 11.48 -6.38
N ARG A 95 4.86 12.46 -5.76
CA ARG A 95 4.38 12.35 -4.38
C ARG A 95 3.38 11.20 -4.25
N VAL A 96 3.64 10.32 -3.28
CA VAL A 96 2.83 9.14 -2.97
C VAL A 96 1.36 9.48 -2.75
N GLU A 97 1.09 10.64 -2.16
CA GLU A 97 -0.24 11.15 -1.85
C GLU A 97 -1.10 11.29 -3.11
N ALA A 98 -0.48 11.60 -4.26
CA ALA A 98 -1.16 11.73 -5.54
C ALA A 98 -1.53 10.36 -6.17
N ILE A 99 -0.87 9.28 -5.76
CA ILE A 99 -1.01 7.94 -6.35
C ILE A 99 -1.95 7.06 -5.50
N ASN A 100 -1.89 7.20 -4.17
CA ASN A 100 -2.54 6.29 -3.24
C ASN A 100 -3.69 6.93 -2.42
N GLY A 101 -4.06 8.18 -2.72
CA GLY A 101 -5.25 8.86 -2.17
C GLY A 101 -5.22 9.12 -0.65
N GLY A 102 -4.07 8.98 0.00
CA GLY A 102 -3.92 9.12 1.45
C GLY A 102 -2.75 10.00 1.82
N GLY A 103 -3.01 11.27 2.10
CA GLY A 103 -2.02 12.24 2.59
C GLY A 103 -1.23 11.71 3.79
N VAL A 104 0.09 11.88 3.81
CA VAL A 104 0.93 11.69 5.02
C VAL A 104 1.21 13.07 5.62
N GLY A 105 1.17 13.18 6.94
CA GLY A 105 1.50 14.43 7.65
C GLY A 105 0.45 14.91 8.65
N GLY A 106 -0.59 14.11 8.92
CA GLY A 106 -1.54 14.39 9.99
C GLY A 106 -0.88 14.35 11.39
N ALA A 107 -1.58 14.82 12.42
CA ALA A 107 -1.07 14.81 13.79
C ALA A 107 -0.65 13.41 14.25
N PHE A 108 -1.43 12.38 13.88
CA PHE A 108 -1.08 10.99 14.15
C PHE A 108 0.24 10.58 13.48
N ASP A 109 0.43 10.92 12.20
CA ASP A 109 1.65 10.54 11.46
C ASP A 109 2.89 11.22 12.05
N ARG A 110 2.77 12.46 12.54
CA ARG A 110 3.89 13.16 13.20
C ARG A 110 4.29 12.47 14.50
N VAL A 111 3.32 12.08 15.32
CA VAL A 111 3.59 11.34 16.57
C VAL A 111 4.15 9.96 16.28
N ALA A 112 3.54 9.22 15.34
CA ALA A 112 4.04 7.91 14.93
C ALA A 112 5.45 8.02 14.36
N GLY A 113 5.73 9.02 13.53
CA GLY A 113 7.05 9.27 12.96
C GLY A 113 8.09 9.60 14.03
N ALA A 114 7.73 10.42 15.02
CA ALA A 114 8.61 10.69 16.17
C ALA A 114 8.92 9.41 16.96
N LEU A 115 7.94 8.52 17.16
CA LEU A 115 8.19 7.23 17.79
C LEU A 115 9.14 6.35 16.96
N TRP A 116 8.96 6.33 15.63
CA TRP A 116 9.82 5.59 14.71
C TRP A 116 11.26 6.11 14.62
N SER A 117 11.55 7.31 15.14
CA SER A 117 12.94 7.75 15.37
C SER A 117 13.67 6.92 16.44
N LEU A 118 12.93 6.16 17.25
CA LEU A 118 13.43 5.22 18.26
C LEU A 118 12.88 3.81 17.97
N PRO A 119 13.49 3.05 17.02
CA PRO A 119 12.87 1.84 16.45
C PRO A 119 12.44 0.79 17.48
N ARG A 120 13.25 0.56 18.52
CA ARG A 120 12.92 -0.40 19.58
C ARG A 120 11.66 -0.02 20.36
N ILE A 121 11.45 1.28 20.59
CA ILE A 121 10.25 1.79 21.28
C ILE A 121 9.06 1.67 20.34
N ALA A 122 9.21 2.07 19.08
CA ALA A 122 8.15 1.96 18.09
C ALA A 122 7.68 0.52 17.89
N ASP A 123 8.61 -0.44 17.83
CA ASP A 123 8.28 -1.87 17.75
C ASP A 123 7.46 -2.33 18.95
N GLY A 124 7.89 -1.97 20.17
CA GLY A 124 7.15 -2.27 21.41
C GLY A 124 5.73 -1.69 21.38
N VAL A 125 5.58 -0.42 20.99
CA VAL A 125 4.28 0.24 20.84
C VAL A 125 3.42 -0.48 19.79
N GLY A 126 3.97 -0.80 18.63
CA GLY A 126 3.24 -1.48 17.56
C GLY A 126 2.81 -2.91 17.93
N HIS A 127 3.60 -3.61 18.76
CA HIS A 127 3.21 -4.89 19.36
C HIS A 127 2.04 -4.73 20.33
N LEU A 128 2.07 -3.71 21.21
CA LEU A 128 0.96 -3.39 22.10
C LEU A 128 -0.32 -3.05 21.32
N LEU A 129 -0.22 -2.20 20.29
CA LEU A 129 -1.34 -1.89 19.40
C LEU A 129 -1.90 -3.15 18.72
N SER A 130 -1.04 -4.05 18.28
CA SER A 130 -1.48 -5.33 17.69
C SER A 130 -2.19 -6.25 18.70
N GLY A 131 -1.72 -6.28 19.95
CA GLY A 131 -2.38 -7.00 21.04
C GLY A 131 -3.76 -6.40 21.35
N GLY A 132 -3.86 -5.07 21.36
CA GLY A 132 -5.14 -4.36 21.47
C GLY A 132 -6.10 -4.70 20.33
N MET A 133 -5.60 -4.78 19.09
CA MET A 133 -6.40 -5.21 17.94
C MET A 133 -6.97 -6.62 18.14
N TRP A 134 -6.17 -7.56 18.63
CA TRP A 134 -6.62 -8.92 18.95
C TRP A 134 -7.71 -8.99 20.03
N LEU A 135 -7.68 -8.07 21.01
CA LEU A 135 -8.73 -7.91 22.01
C LEU A 135 -10.02 -7.35 21.38
N VAL A 136 -9.88 -6.29 20.59
CA VAL A 136 -10.99 -5.63 19.89
C VAL A 136 -11.75 -6.61 18.99
N ASP A 137 -11.02 -7.46 18.26
CA ASP A 137 -11.60 -8.46 17.35
C ASP A 137 -12.44 -9.54 18.07
N ARG A 138 -12.30 -9.69 19.39
CA ARG A 138 -13.07 -10.68 20.18
C ARG A 138 -14.39 -10.18 20.75
N GLY A 139 -14.55 -8.87 20.90
CA GLY A 139 -15.66 -8.33 21.69
C GLY A 139 -16.29 -7.06 21.14
N MET A 140 -15.67 -6.40 20.17
CA MET A 140 -16.14 -5.12 19.67
C MET A 140 -16.84 -5.24 18.31
N PRO A 141 -17.78 -4.33 17.97
CA PRO A 141 -18.41 -4.28 16.66
C PRO A 141 -17.43 -4.01 15.52
N ALA A 142 -17.77 -4.48 14.31
CA ALA A 142 -16.95 -4.35 13.10
C ALA A 142 -16.43 -2.93 12.81
N PRO A 143 -17.19 -1.83 13.02
CA PRO A 143 -16.65 -0.48 12.82
C PRO A 143 -15.44 -0.16 13.72
N VAL A 144 -15.41 -0.68 14.95
CA VAL A 144 -14.31 -0.49 15.90
C VAL A 144 -13.11 -1.33 15.49
N GLN A 145 -13.34 -2.59 15.13
CA GLN A 145 -12.32 -3.51 14.59
C GLN A 145 -11.60 -2.88 13.39
N LEU A 146 -12.36 -2.39 12.41
CA LEU A 146 -11.81 -1.76 11.21
C LEU A 146 -11.02 -0.49 11.52
N ARG A 147 -11.48 0.34 12.46
CA ARG A 147 -10.71 1.52 12.89
C ARG A 147 -9.40 1.11 13.54
N MET A 148 -9.42 0.11 14.43
CA MET A 148 -8.21 -0.39 15.08
C MET A 148 -7.22 -0.97 14.06
N ALA A 149 -7.71 -1.76 13.10
CA ALA A 149 -6.89 -2.30 12.02
C ALA A 149 -6.23 -1.21 11.16
N ARG A 150 -6.95 -0.12 10.86
CA ARG A 150 -6.40 1.04 10.15
C ARG A 150 -5.35 1.77 10.98
N VAL A 151 -5.54 1.94 12.28
CA VAL A 151 -4.56 2.57 13.18
C VAL A 151 -3.26 1.76 13.21
N VAL A 152 -3.35 0.45 13.45
CA VAL A 152 -2.19 -0.45 13.46
C VAL A 152 -1.47 -0.41 12.10
N HIS A 153 -2.22 -0.54 11.01
CA HIS A 153 -1.67 -0.50 9.67
C HIS A 153 -0.96 0.83 9.39
N ARG A 154 -1.60 1.96 9.72
CA ARG A 154 -1.05 3.30 9.51
C ARG A 154 0.22 3.53 10.32
N PHE A 155 0.26 3.07 11.57
CA PHE A 155 1.44 3.18 12.42
C PHE A 155 2.66 2.51 11.77
N TYR A 156 2.52 1.26 11.31
CA TYR A 156 3.60 0.54 10.63
C TYR A 156 3.94 1.15 9.26
N LYS A 157 2.94 1.61 8.50
CA LYS A 157 3.12 2.29 7.22
C LYS A 157 3.96 3.56 7.35
N VAL A 158 3.74 4.37 8.39
CA VAL A 158 4.59 5.53 8.69
C VAL A 158 6.02 5.09 9.00
N GLY A 159 6.20 4.01 9.76
CA GLY A 159 7.53 3.44 10.02
C GLY A 159 8.26 3.06 8.75
N GLY A 160 7.58 2.36 7.83
CA GLY A 160 8.16 1.97 6.54
C GLY A 160 8.51 3.16 5.65
N LEU A 161 7.69 4.22 5.64
CA LEU A 161 7.97 5.45 4.87
C LEU A 161 9.24 6.17 5.34
N LEU A 162 9.53 6.11 6.63
CA LEU A 162 10.71 6.73 7.25
C LEU A 162 11.95 5.83 7.21
N HIS A 163 11.78 4.56 6.86
CA HIS A 163 12.88 3.61 6.70
C HIS A 163 13.58 3.89 5.36
N ARG A 164 14.52 4.84 5.37
CA ARG A 164 15.38 5.21 4.23
C ARG A 164 16.82 4.77 4.48
#